data_AF-G3APJ6-F1
#
_entry.id   AF-G3APJ6-F1
#
_cell.length_a   1.000
_cell.length_b   1.000
_cell.length_c   1.000
_cell.angle_alpha   90.00
_cell.angle_beta   90.00
_cell.angle_gamma   90.00
#
_symmetry.space_group_name_H-M   'P 1'
#
loop_
_entity.id
_entity.type
_entity.pdbx_description
1 polymer ?
#
loop_
_entity_poly.entity_id
_entity_poly.type
_entity_poly.pdbx_seq_one_letter_code
_entity_poly.pdbx_strand_id
1 'polypeptide(L)'
;MIRTSIRRISNKSIPYEPVPKNKYNAQRSQFNFKPQKTSGLVHNPPAAIIKPYMQTPNIFLPANDPRRHFNTAPSQNFTQQDLEYMPVLKEYKPQGQRDYSITAETIDAIKKLKESDPENWTLSKLSKEFNIEARKLVHFLRPDKKEKISEHKILSERARRKELWLRNEY
;
A
#
# COMPACT_ATOMS: atom_id res chain seq x y z
N MET A 1 41.76 22.79 -2.10
CA MET A 1 40.75 21.98 -2.83
C MET A 1 40.73 20.58 -2.24
N ILE A 2 39.76 20.28 -1.37
CA ILE A 2 39.61 18.95 -0.75
C ILE A 2 38.89 18.06 -1.76
N ARG A 3 39.63 17.15 -2.41
CA ARG A 3 39.04 16.10 -3.25
C ARG A 3 38.40 15.07 -2.32
N THR A 4 37.10 15.15 -2.10
CA THR A 4 36.34 14.07 -1.47
C THR A 4 36.26 12.92 -2.46
N SER A 5 37.21 11.99 -2.39
CA SER A 5 37.14 10.72 -3.09
C SER A 5 35.99 9.90 -2.49
N ILE A 6 34.77 10.12 -2.97
CA ILE A 6 33.64 9.25 -2.66
C ILE A 6 33.99 7.91 -3.32
N ARG A 7 34.53 6.97 -2.54
CA ARG A 7 34.72 5.59 -3.00
C ARG A 7 33.34 5.10 -3.41
N ARG A 8 33.18 4.74 -4.69
CA ARG A 8 31.99 4.01 -5.16
C ARG A 8 32.00 2.64 -4.48
N ILE A 9 31.36 2.54 -3.32
CA ILE A 9 31.17 1.27 -2.62
C ILE A 9 30.10 0.52 -3.41
N SER A 10 30.50 -0.56 -4.09
CA SER A 10 29.58 -1.46 -4.77
C SER A 10 29.12 -2.54 -3.79
N ASN A 11 27.81 -2.65 -3.59
CA ASN A 11 27.20 -3.68 -2.73
C ASN A 11 27.54 -5.11 -3.17
N LYS A 12 27.96 -5.32 -4.43
CA LYS A 12 28.39 -6.64 -4.94
C LYS A 12 29.65 -7.19 -4.25
N SER A 13 30.46 -6.32 -3.65
CA SER A 13 31.69 -6.71 -2.95
C SER A 13 31.50 -6.95 -1.46
N ILE A 14 30.33 -6.60 -0.91
CA ILE A 14 30.04 -6.74 0.51
C ILE A 14 29.44 -8.14 0.73
N PRO A 15 29.99 -8.95 1.65
CA PRO A 15 29.42 -10.27 1.95
C PRO A 15 27.98 -10.12 2.44
N TYR A 16 27.09 -10.98 1.92
CA TYR A 16 25.69 -11.07 2.30
C TYR A 16 25.51 -12.07 3.44
N GLU A 17 24.96 -11.62 4.56
CA GLU A 17 24.71 -12.45 5.74
C GLU A 17 23.30 -12.18 6.28
N PRO A 18 22.28 -12.97 5.88
CA PRO A 18 20.88 -12.70 6.23
C PRO A 18 20.57 -12.96 7.72
N VAL A 19 21.37 -13.79 8.37
CA VAL A 19 21.26 -14.09 9.80
C VAL A 19 22.67 -14.04 10.37
N PRO A 20 22.92 -13.25 11.42
CA PRO A 20 24.25 -13.14 11.99
C PRO A 20 24.69 -14.47 12.63
N LYS A 21 25.96 -14.82 12.46
CA LYS A 21 26.53 -16.04 13.04
C LYS A 21 26.47 -16.03 14.57
N ASN A 22 25.71 -16.97 15.14
CA ASN A 22 25.69 -17.23 16.59
C ASN A 22 26.89 -18.11 16.98
N LYS A 23 27.46 -17.89 18.17
CA LYS A 23 28.48 -18.76 18.76
C LYS A 23 27.92 -20.16 19.06
N TYR A 24 26.63 -20.24 19.38
CA TYR A 24 25.92 -21.48 19.69
C TYR A 24 25.18 -22.03 18.45
N ASN A 25 24.51 -23.18 18.60
CA ASN A 25 23.71 -23.78 17.55
C ASN A 25 22.49 -22.90 17.21
N ALA A 26 22.46 -22.35 15.99
CA ALA A 26 21.44 -21.39 15.56
C ALA A 26 20.00 -21.92 15.66
N GLN A 27 19.75 -23.21 15.41
CA GLN A 27 18.41 -23.79 15.46
C GLN A 27 17.91 -24.00 16.88
N ARG A 28 18.79 -24.46 17.79
CA ARG A 28 18.41 -24.81 19.17
C ARG A 28 18.48 -23.64 20.15
N SER A 29 19.25 -22.61 19.82
CA SER A 29 19.55 -21.50 20.73
C SER A 29 19.35 -20.14 20.06
N GLN A 30 18.26 -20.01 19.30
CA GLN A 30 17.91 -18.76 18.61
C GLN A 30 17.72 -17.58 19.58
N PHE A 31 17.10 -17.82 20.74
CA PHE A 31 16.90 -16.78 21.77
C PHE A 31 18.18 -16.42 22.53
N ASN A 32 19.11 -17.38 22.70
CA ASN A 32 20.40 -17.17 23.35
C ASN A 32 21.45 -16.78 22.30
N PHE A 33 21.30 -15.57 21.79
CA PHE A 33 22.15 -15.07 20.71
C PHE A 33 23.45 -14.47 21.27
N LYS A 34 24.59 -15.08 20.95
CA LYS A 34 25.91 -14.52 21.20
C LYS A 34 26.65 -14.33 19.87
N PRO A 35 26.68 -13.11 19.31
CA PRO A 35 27.23 -12.88 17.98
C PRO A 35 28.71 -13.21 17.91
N GLN A 36 29.11 -13.88 16.83
CA GLN A 36 30.51 -13.97 16.43
C GLN A 36 30.90 -12.70 15.69
N LYS A 37 32.04 -12.09 16.06
CA LYS A 37 32.52 -10.87 15.41
C LYS A 37 32.95 -11.21 13.97
N THR A 38 32.36 -10.55 12.99
CA THR A 38 32.80 -10.57 11.60
C THR A 38 33.76 -9.41 11.34
N SER A 39 34.79 -9.64 10.52
CA SER A 39 35.73 -8.59 10.13
C SER A 39 35.22 -7.87 8.89
N GLY A 40 35.16 -6.53 8.96
CA GLY A 40 34.74 -5.68 7.85
C GLY A 40 33.24 -5.36 7.81
N LEU A 41 32.81 -4.78 6.68
CA LEU A 41 31.41 -4.43 6.44
C LEU A 41 30.65 -5.64 5.89
N VAL A 42 29.46 -5.91 6.41
CA VAL A 42 28.59 -7.02 5.99
C VAL A 42 27.20 -6.48 5.69
N HIS A 43 26.57 -6.98 4.64
CA HIS A 43 25.18 -6.66 4.32
C HIS A 43 24.26 -7.67 5.01
N ASN A 44 23.67 -7.23 6.13
CA ASN A 44 22.72 -8.01 6.92
C ASN A 44 21.33 -7.38 6.83
N PRO A 45 20.46 -7.83 5.89
CA PRO A 45 19.10 -7.31 5.82
C PRO A 45 18.32 -7.69 7.08
N PRO A 46 17.58 -6.76 7.69
CA PRO A 46 16.81 -7.06 8.89
C PRO A 46 15.70 -8.08 8.59
N ALA A 47 15.60 -9.13 9.41
CA ALA A 47 14.50 -10.10 9.37
C ALA A 47 13.21 -9.56 10.03
N ALA A 48 12.83 -8.32 9.68
CA ALA A 48 11.69 -7.62 10.24
C ALA A 48 10.97 -6.82 9.15
N ILE A 49 9.69 -6.51 9.40
CA ILE A 49 8.93 -5.62 8.52
C ILE A 49 9.58 -4.24 8.54
N ILE A 50 9.95 -3.75 7.36
CA ILE A 50 10.67 -2.49 7.23
C ILE A 50 9.67 -1.35 7.15
N LYS A 51 9.85 -0.34 8.00
CA LYS A 51 8.97 0.83 8.01
C LYS A 51 9.28 1.72 6.79
N PRO A 52 8.26 2.34 6.14
CA PRO A 52 8.46 3.12 4.91
C PRO A 52 9.47 4.29 5.02
N TYR A 53 9.62 4.88 6.21
CA TYR A 53 10.60 5.94 6.46
C TYR A 53 12.03 5.44 6.57
N MET A 54 12.25 4.16 6.92
CA MET A 54 13.58 3.55 6.99
C MET A 54 14.09 3.18 5.60
N GLN A 55 13.17 2.76 4.73
CA GLN A 55 13.45 2.31 3.38
C GLN A 55 12.34 2.75 2.44
N THR A 56 12.58 3.87 1.77
CA THR A 56 11.63 4.47 0.82
C THR A 56 11.83 3.87 -0.58
N PRO A 57 10.79 3.31 -1.20
CA PRO A 57 10.85 2.84 -2.58
C PRO A 57 11.29 3.94 -3.57
N ASN A 58 12.04 3.56 -4.61
CA ASN A 58 12.61 4.50 -5.60
C ASN A 58 11.56 5.42 -6.27
N ILE A 59 10.33 4.93 -6.44
CA ILE A 59 9.24 5.70 -7.05
C ILE A 59 8.82 6.91 -6.21
N PHE A 60 9.01 6.87 -4.88
CA PHE A 60 8.71 7.98 -3.98
C PHE A 60 9.91 8.91 -3.73
N LEU A 61 11.10 8.55 -4.23
CA LEU A 61 12.27 9.42 -4.15
C LEU A 61 12.23 10.50 -5.24
N PRO A 62 12.77 11.71 -5.03
CA PRO A 62 12.97 12.68 -6.10
C PRO A 62 13.91 12.16 -7.19
N ALA A 63 13.77 12.65 -8.43
CA ALA A 63 14.55 12.17 -9.57
C ALA A 63 16.09 12.26 -9.37
N ASN A 64 16.54 13.33 -8.71
CA ASN A 64 17.97 13.61 -8.47
C ASN A 64 18.49 13.05 -7.14
N ASP A 65 17.71 12.23 -6.42
CA ASP A 65 18.15 11.67 -5.15
C ASP A 65 19.22 10.58 -5.39
N PRO A 66 20.44 10.72 -4.83
CA PRO A 66 21.52 9.75 -5.04
C PRO A 66 21.15 8.35 -4.53
N ARG A 67 20.17 8.24 -3.62
CA ARG A 67 19.70 6.95 -3.08
C ARG A 67 19.06 6.06 -4.14
N ARG A 68 18.55 6.64 -5.23
CA ARG A 68 17.98 5.88 -6.36
C ARG A 68 18.97 4.93 -7.02
N HIS A 69 20.27 5.21 -6.91
CA HIS A 69 21.33 4.39 -7.49
C HIS A 69 21.76 3.21 -6.60
N PHE A 70 21.31 3.18 -5.34
CA PHE A 70 21.56 2.04 -4.46
C PHE A 70 20.46 0.99 -4.68
N ASN A 71 20.85 -0.13 -5.31
CA ASN A 71 20.00 -1.32 -5.41
C ASN A 71 20.01 -2.05 -4.04
N THR A 72 19.25 -1.50 -3.09
CA THR A 72 18.94 -2.16 -1.83
C THR A 72 17.56 -2.82 -1.93
N ALA A 73 17.23 -3.74 -1.02
CA ALA A 73 16.01 -4.56 -1.07
C ALA A 73 14.65 -3.83 -1.26
N PRO A 74 14.43 -2.53 -0.92
CA PRO A 74 13.16 -1.86 -1.22
C PRO A 74 13.14 -1.21 -2.63
N SER A 75 14.29 -1.15 -3.30
CA SER A 75 14.52 -0.43 -4.56
C SER A 75 14.87 -1.36 -5.71
N GLN A 76 14.68 -2.67 -5.56
CA GLN A 76 14.80 -3.61 -6.67
C GLN A 76 13.78 -3.26 -7.76
N ASN A 77 14.28 -3.06 -8.98
CA ASN A 77 13.42 -2.98 -10.15
C ASN A 77 12.92 -4.39 -10.44
N PHE A 78 11.62 -4.63 -10.25
CA PHE A 78 11.00 -5.90 -10.58
C PHE A 78 11.12 -6.16 -12.09
N THR A 79 11.59 -7.34 -12.45
CA THR A 79 11.57 -7.80 -13.84
C THR A 79 10.17 -8.29 -14.19
N GLN A 80 9.87 -8.40 -15.49
CA GLN A 80 8.57 -8.89 -15.94
C GLN A 80 8.26 -10.32 -15.45
N GLN A 81 9.31 -11.13 -15.26
CA GLN A 81 9.21 -12.47 -14.67
C GLN A 81 8.80 -12.41 -13.19
N ASP A 82 9.34 -11.45 -12.43
CA ASP A 82 8.96 -11.26 -11.02
C ASP A 82 7.48 -10.86 -10.87
N LEU A 83 6.95 -10.09 -11.84
CA LEU A 83 5.57 -9.63 -11.85
C LEU A 83 4.57 -10.74 -12.18
N GLU A 84 4.98 -11.76 -12.94
CA GLU A 84 4.11 -12.87 -13.35
C GLU A 84 3.60 -13.68 -12.15
N TYR A 85 4.44 -13.82 -11.12
CA TYR A 85 4.11 -14.58 -9.91
C TYR A 85 3.48 -13.74 -8.79
N MET A 86 3.26 -12.43 -9.00
CA MET A 86 2.66 -11.57 -7.98
C MET A 86 1.13 -11.74 -7.94
N PRO A 87 0.53 -11.87 -6.73
CA PRO A 87 -0.91 -11.95 -6.61
C PRO A 87 -1.57 -10.63 -7.01
N VAL A 88 -2.60 -10.70 -7.87
CA VAL A 88 -3.41 -9.53 -8.23
C VAL A 88 -4.31 -9.17 -7.05
N LEU A 89 -3.95 -8.12 -6.31
CA LEU A 89 -4.73 -7.67 -5.14
C LEU A 89 -6.07 -7.03 -5.53
N LYS A 90 -6.07 -6.25 -6.63
CA LYS A 90 -7.26 -5.66 -7.25
C LYS A 90 -7.01 -5.49 -8.74
N GLU A 91 -8.00 -5.80 -9.56
CA GLU A 91 -7.98 -5.45 -10.98
C GLU A 91 -7.96 -3.94 -11.12
N TYR A 92 -6.77 -3.39 -11.41
CA TYR A 92 -6.61 -1.98 -11.73
C TYR A 92 -6.90 -1.80 -13.22
N LYS A 93 -8.01 -1.14 -13.56
CA LYS A 93 -8.26 -0.71 -14.94
C LYS A 93 -7.37 0.50 -15.27
N PRO A 94 -6.39 0.38 -16.19
CA PRO A 94 -5.52 1.49 -16.57
C PRO A 94 -6.31 2.63 -17.22
N GLN A 95 -5.67 3.81 -17.32
CA GLN A 95 -6.24 4.96 -18.00
C GLN A 95 -6.55 4.57 -19.46
N GLY A 96 -7.80 4.77 -19.89
CA GLY A 96 -8.31 4.32 -21.20
C GLY A 96 -9.22 3.09 -21.13
N GLN A 97 -9.06 2.20 -20.15
CA GLN A 97 -9.97 1.06 -19.91
C GLN A 97 -11.01 1.35 -18.84
N ARG A 98 -11.03 2.56 -18.28
CA ARG A 98 -12.03 2.98 -17.29
C ARG A 98 -13.34 3.33 -17.99
N ASP A 99 -14.43 2.78 -17.49
CA ASP A 99 -15.76 3.00 -18.07
C ASP A 99 -16.32 4.38 -17.66
N TYR A 100 -16.40 5.30 -18.63
CA TYR A 100 -16.97 6.65 -18.52
C TYR A 100 -18.26 6.82 -19.34
N SER A 101 -19.04 5.76 -19.51
CA SER A 101 -20.28 5.77 -20.30
C SER A 101 -21.43 6.60 -19.74
N ILE A 102 -21.28 7.15 -18.53
CA ILE A 102 -22.35 7.84 -17.80
C ILE A 102 -22.43 9.29 -18.28
N THR A 103 -23.58 9.68 -18.81
CA THR A 103 -23.88 11.06 -19.24
C THR A 103 -24.58 11.86 -18.15
N ALA A 104 -24.53 13.20 -18.23
CA ALA A 104 -25.23 14.07 -17.27
C ALA A 104 -26.75 13.84 -17.26
N GLU A 105 -27.34 13.64 -18.45
CA GLU A 105 -28.78 13.39 -18.61
C GLU A 105 -29.24 12.11 -17.88
N THR A 106 -28.44 11.04 -17.95
CA THR A 106 -28.76 9.80 -17.23
C THR A 106 -28.74 10.01 -15.72
N ILE A 107 -27.81 10.82 -15.21
CA ILE A 107 -27.73 11.14 -13.77
C ILE A 107 -28.94 11.97 -13.34
N ASP A 108 -29.37 12.94 -14.15
CA ASP A 108 -30.53 13.76 -13.82
C ASP A 108 -31.83 12.94 -13.82
N ALA A 109 -31.97 11.99 -14.73
CA ALA A 109 -33.09 11.04 -14.71
C ALA A 109 -33.08 10.18 -13.44
N ILE A 110 -31.90 9.67 -13.04
CA ILE A 110 -31.74 8.87 -11.81
C ILE A 110 -32.10 9.70 -10.57
N LYS A 111 -31.70 10.97 -10.51
CA LYS A 111 -32.05 11.88 -9.41
C LYS A 111 -33.55 12.08 -9.32
N LYS A 112 -34.22 12.37 -10.45
CA LYS A 112 -35.68 12.53 -10.51
C LYS A 112 -36.42 11.27 -10.04
N LEU A 113 -35.99 10.09 -10.47
CA LEU A 113 -36.59 8.82 -10.02
C LEU A 113 -36.41 8.59 -8.52
N LYS A 114 -35.24 8.94 -7.98
CA LYS A 114 -35.00 8.81 -6.54
C LYS A 114 -35.79 9.83 -5.71
N GLU A 115 -35.96 11.04 -6.23
CA GLU A 115 -36.78 12.09 -5.61
C GLU A 115 -38.27 11.73 -5.62
N SER A 116 -38.74 11.03 -6.66
CA SER A 116 -40.14 10.62 -6.73
C SER A 116 -40.49 9.56 -5.69
N ASP A 117 -39.75 8.44 -5.62
CA ASP A 117 -40.01 7.36 -4.66
C ASP A 117 -38.71 6.77 -4.09
N PRO A 118 -38.14 7.36 -3.01
CA PRO A 118 -36.87 6.93 -2.42
C PRO A 118 -36.87 5.48 -1.92
N GLU A 119 -38.02 4.98 -1.45
CA GLU A 119 -38.15 3.63 -0.89
C GLU A 119 -38.15 2.55 -1.97
N ASN A 120 -38.82 2.81 -3.11
CA ASN A 120 -38.91 1.87 -4.22
C ASN A 120 -37.64 1.93 -5.09
N TRP A 121 -37.12 3.14 -5.35
CA TRP A 121 -35.91 3.36 -6.14
C TRP A 121 -34.65 3.28 -5.28
N THR A 122 -34.39 2.09 -4.75
CA THR A 122 -33.14 1.79 -4.03
C THR A 122 -31.93 1.84 -4.97
N LEU A 123 -30.74 2.08 -4.39
CA LEU A 123 -29.45 2.07 -5.12
C LEU A 123 -29.24 0.78 -5.94
N SER A 124 -29.68 -0.36 -5.43
CA SER A 124 -29.57 -1.66 -6.12
C SER A 124 -30.46 -1.71 -7.37
N LYS A 125 -31.68 -1.17 -7.28
CA LYS A 125 -32.63 -1.13 -8.40
C LYS A 125 -32.15 -0.18 -9.50
N LEU A 126 -31.74 1.03 -9.13
CA LEU A 126 -31.17 2.02 -10.06
C LEU A 126 -29.89 1.51 -10.73
N SER A 127 -29.03 0.80 -9.98
CA SER A 127 -27.82 0.17 -10.51
C SER A 127 -28.13 -0.84 -11.61
N LYS A 128 -29.18 -1.65 -11.45
CA LYS A 128 -29.62 -2.63 -12.45
C LYS A 128 -30.27 -1.98 -13.66
N GLU A 129 -31.14 -1.00 -13.43
CA GLU A 129 -31.91 -0.33 -14.49
C GLU A 129 -31.00 0.39 -15.48
N PHE A 130 -30.03 1.15 -14.96
CA PHE A 130 -29.11 1.93 -15.80
C PHE A 130 -27.81 1.17 -16.12
N ASN A 131 -27.66 -0.07 -15.64
CA ASN A 131 -26.43 -0.87 -15.77
C ASN A 131 -25.16 -0.11 -15.29
N ILE A 132 -25.27 0.55 -14.14
CA ILE A 132 -24.18 1.34 -13.52
C ILE A 132 -23.78 0.68 -12.21
N GLU A 133 -22.49 0.57 -11.92
CA GLU A 133 -21.99 0.05 -10.64
C GLU A 133 -22.55 0.88 -9.45
N ALA A 134 -23.18 0.20 -8.49
CA ALA A 134 -23.80 0.85 -7.33
C ALA A 134 -22.86 1.80 -6.57
N ARG A 135 -21.56 1.47 -6.48
CA ARG A 135 -20.55 2.34 -5.85
C ARG A 135 -20.36 3.67 -6.57
N LYS A 136 -20.49 3.70 -7.91
CA LYS A 136 -20.44 4.94 -8.70
C LYS A 136 -21.68 5.79 -8.42
N LEU A 137 -22.87 5.17 -8.43
CA LEU A 137 -24.14 5.87 -8.15
C LEU A 137 -24.17 6.55 -6.77
N VAL A 138 -23.58 5.93 -5.75
CA VAL A 138 -23.46 6.53 -4.41
C VAL A 138 -22.82 7.92 -4.47
N HIS A 139 -21.85 8.16 -5.36
CA HIS A 139 -21.17 9.47 -5.44
C HIS A 139 -22.10 10.57 -5.99
N PHE A 140 -23.01 10.24 -6.90
CA PHE A 140 -23.96 11.19 -7.50
C PHE A 140 -25.19 11.47 -6.64
N LEU A 141 -25.54 10.51 -5.77
CA LEU A 141 -26.78 10.52 -4.98
C LEU A 141 -26.54 10.76 -3.48
N ARG A 142 -25.36 11.26 -3.09
CA ARG A 142 -25.08 11.63 -1.69
C ARG A 142 -26.05 12.73 -1.26
N PRO A 143 -26.67 12.60 -0.08
CA PRO A 143 -27.49 13.68 0.47
C PRO A 143 -26.61 14.90 0.80
N ASP A 144 -27.09 16.10 0.49
CA ASP A 144 -26.37 17.36 0.76
C ASP A 144 -26.19 17.64 2.25
N LYS A 145 -27.09 17.10 3.10
CA LYS A 145 -27.00 17.21 4.56
C LYS A 145 -26.50 15.90 5.14
N LYS A 146 -25.33 15.95 5.78
CA LYS A 146 -24.90 14.90 6.71
C LYS A 146 -25.82 14.96 7.93
N GLU A 147 -26.75 14.02 8.03
CA GLU A 147 -27.44 13.80 9.30
C GLU A 147 -26.37 13.57 10.38
N LYS A 148 -26.43 14.37 11.45
CA LYS A 148 -25.55 14.21 12.62
C LYS A 148 -25.96 12.91 13.31
N ILE A 149 -25.33 11.80 12.93
CA ILE A 149 -25.48 10.53 13.63
C ILE A 149 -24.97 10.79 15.05
N SER A 150 -25.85 10.69 16.05
CA SER A 150 -25.53 10.94 17.46
C SER A 150 -24.35 10.06 17.89
N GLU A 151 -23.22 10.70 18.20
CA GLU A 151 -21.93 10.05 18.47
C GLU A 151 -21.86 9.50 19.90
N HIS A 152 -22.62 8.44 20.17
CA HIS A 152 -22.35 7.55 21.30
C HIS A 152 -22.42 6.10 20.81
N LYS A 153 -21.48 5.73 19.95
CA LYS A 153 -21.23 4.32 19.62
C LYS A 153 -20.03 3.87 20.41
N ILE A 154 -20.25 2.93 21.33
CA ILE A 154 -19.20 2.00 21.75
C ILE A 154 -18.72 1.36 20.44
N LEU A 155 -17.54 1.76 19.96
CA LEU A 155 -16.96 1.20 18.76
C LEU A 155 -16.79 -0.29 19.02
N SER A 156 -17.35 -1.11 18.13
CA SER A 156 -17.05 -2.53 18.17
C SER A 156 -15.54 -2.70 18.09
N GLU A 157 -15.00 -3.71 18.77
CA GLU A 157 -13.56 -3.99 18.79
C GLU A 157 -12.98 -4.06 17.36
N ARG A 158 -13.77 -4.53 16.38
CA ARG A 158 -13.42 -4.51 14.96
C ARG A 158 -13.20 -3.09 14.40
N ALA A 159 -14.05 -2.14 14.75
CA ALA A 159 -13.90 -0.75 14.33
C ALA A 159 -12.66 -0.13 14.96
N ARG A 160 -12.41 -0.40 16.25
CA ARG A 160 -11.20 0.05 16.95
C ARG A 160 -9.93 -0.48 16.29
N ARG A 161 -9.87 -1.78 15.97
CA ARG A 161 -8.71 -2.37 15.26
C ARG A 161 -8.48 -1.75 13.88
N LYS A 162 -9.55 -1.42 13.16
CA LYS A 162 -9.44 -0.72 11.87
C LYS A 162 -8.83 0.67 12.05
N GLU A 163 -9.21 1.40 13.10
CA GLU A 163 -8.64 2.72 13.40
C GLU A 163 -7.15 2.62 13.79
N LEU A 164 -6.80 1.68 14.66
CA LEU A 164 -5.40 1.43 15.05
C LEU A 164 -4.55 1.07 13.82
N TRP A 165 -5.07 0.24 12.93
CA TRP A 165 -4.39 -0.12 11.69
C TRP A 165 -4.15 1.08 10.77
N LEU A 166 -5.13 1.97 10.62
CA LEU A 166 -4.99 3.20 9.83
C LEU A 166 -3.98 4.20 10.43
N ARG A 167 -3.80 4.17 11.76
CA ARG A 167 -2.80 4.98 12.48
C ARG A 167 -1.42 4.33 12.54
N ASN A 168 -1.27 3.10 12.06
CA ASN A 168 -0.06 2.27 12.22
C ASN A 168 0.33 2.04 13.69
N GLU A 169 -0.66 1.87 14.59
CA GLU A 169 -0.46 1.64 16.04
C GLU A 169 -0.52 0.16 16.44
N TYR A 170 -0.45 -0.76 15.47
CA TYR A 170 -0.53 -2.21 15.66
C TYR A 170 0.82 -2.91 15.55
#